data_AF-A0A959IED6-F1
#
_entry.id   AF-A0A959IED6-F1
#
_cell.length_a   1.000
_cell.length_b   1.000
_cell.length_c   1.000
_cell.angle_alpha   90.00
_cell.angle_beta   90.00
_cell.angle_gamma   90.00
#
_symmetry.space_group_name_H-M   'P 1'
#
loop_
_entity.id
_entity.type
_entity.pdbx_description
1 polymer ?
#
loop_
_entity_poly.entity_id
_entity_poly.type
_entity_poly.pdbx_seq_one_letter_code
_entity_poly.pdbx_strand_id
1 'polypeptide(L)' 'NDLQRRLHEHNANHTKSTRNKGPWVLLFAKPCPSQDEAAQWEKRLKAWKN' A
#
# COMPACT_ATOMS: atom_id res chain seq x y z
N ASN A 1 -7.27 -9.60 -0.63
CA ASN A 1 -6.13 -9.32 -1.52
C ASN A 1 -6.64 -8.56 -2.74
N ASP A 2 -7.17 -7.36 -2.55
CA ASP A 2 -7.78 -6.57 -3.63
C ASP A 2 -7.15 -5.18 -3.63
N LEU A 3 -6.38 -4.89 -4.69
CA LEU A 3 -5.66 -3.64 -4.86
C LEU A 3 -6.60 -2.49 -5.22
N GLN A 4 -7.65 -2.76 -6.01
CA GLN A 4 -8.59 -1.74 -6.46
C GLN A 4 -9.44 -1.25 -5.29
N ARG A 5 -9.94 -2.17 -4.48
CA ARG A 5 -10.67 -1.83 -3.25
C ARG A 5 -9.84 -0.97 -2.30
N ARG A 6 -8.58 -1.34 -2.07
CA ARG A 6 -7.68 -0.56 -1.19
C ARG A 6 -7.36 0.82 -1.74
N LEU A 7 -7.11 0.93 -3.04
CA LEU A 7 -6.85 2.21 -3.69
C LEU A 7 -8.07 3.14 -3.60
N HIS A 8 -9.27 2.58 -3.82
CA HIS A 8 -10.53 3.30 -3.63
C HIS A 8 -10.69 3.78 -2.18
N GLU A 9 -10.49 2.91 -1.19
CA GLU A 9 -10.58 3.27 0.25
C GLU A 9 -9.58 4.38 0.64
N HIS A 10 -8.35 4.31 0.14
CA HIS A 10 -7.34 5.35 0.39
C HIS A 10 -7.74 6.70 -0.21
N ASN A 11 -8.31 6.71 -1.42
CA ASN A 11 -8.79 7.92 -2.10
C ASN A 11 -10.09 8.45 -1.50
N ALA A 12 -10.93 7.58 -0.95
CA ALA A 12 -12.17 7.94 -0.25
C ALA A 12 -11.93 8.43 1.19
N ASN A 13 -10.67 8.64 1.61
CA ASN A 13 -10.31 9.12 2.95
C ASN A 13 -10.74 8.18 4.11
N HIS A 14 -11.01 6.90 3.84
CA HIS A 14 -11.44 5.95 4.87
C HIS A 14 -10.30 5.56 5.83
N THR A 15 -9.06 5.58 5.35
CA THR A 15 -7.89 5.21 6.14
C THR A 15 -7.24 6.44 6.78
N LYS A 16 -7.16 6.46 8.11
CA LYS A 16 -6.63 7.61 8.89
C LYS A 16 -5.24 8.07 8.46
N SER A 17 -4.34 7.14 8.11
CA SER A 17 -2.95 7.45 7.74
C SER A 17 -2.79 8.05 6.34
N THR A 18 -3.72 7.77 5.43
CA THR A 18 -3.70 8.22 4.03
C THR A 18 -4.74 9.31 3.72
N ARG A 19 -5.67 9.57 4.65
CA ARG A 19 -6.71 10.59 4.53
C ARG A 19 -6.12 12.00 4.34
N ASN A 20 -6.73 12.78 3.47
CA ASN A 20 -6.40 14.17 3.10
C ASN A 20 -4.98 14.35 2.51
N LYS A 21 -4.38 13.26 2.01
CA LYS A 21 -3.07 13.27 1.33
C LYS A 21 -3.18 12.87 -0.14
N GLY A 22 -4.40 12.72 -0.65
CA GLY A 22 -4.71 12.20 -1.99
C GLY A 22 -5.00 13.29 -3.03
N PRO A 23 -5.04 12.92 -4.33
CA PRO A 23 -5.27 11.56 -4.83
C PRO A 23 -4.03 10.65 -4.85
N TRP A 24 -4.20 9.42 -4.37
CA TRP A 24 -3.22 8.33 -4.42
C TRP A 24 -3.27 7.61 -5.77
N VAL A 25 -2.10 7.44 -6.38
CA VAL A 25 -1.89 6.68 -7.63
C VAL A 25 -0.99 5.49 -7.32
N LEU A 26 -1.39 4.29 -7.74
CA LEU A 26 -0.61 3.07 -7.56
C LEU A 26 0.52 3.00 -8.59
N LEU A 27 1.76 3.17 -8.15
CA LEU A 27 2.95 3.12 -9.03
C LEU A 27 3.49 1.71 -9.24
N PHE A 28 3.44 0.88 -8.21
CA PHE A 28 4.01 -0.46 -8.23
C PHE A 28 3.21 -1.40 -7.33
N ALA A 29 2.98 -2.61 -7.81
CA ALA A 29 2.43 -3.71 -7.03
C ALA A 29 3.12 -5.01 -7.44
N LYS A 30 3.43 -5.85 -6.44
CA LYS A 30 4.05 -7.16 -6.65
C LYS A 30 3.21 -8.24 -5.96
N PRO A 31 2.82 -9.31 -6.66
CA PRO A 31 2.20 -10.46 -5.99
C PRO A 31 3.23 -11.16 -5.10
N CYS A 32 2.81 -11.57 -3.91
CA CYS A 32 3.61 -12.38 -3.00
C CYS A 32 2.86 -13.70 -2.73
N PRO A 33 3.55 -14.85 -2.71
CA PRO A 33 2.94 -16.15 -2.45
C PRO A 33 2.45 -16.32 -1.01
N SER A 34 3.03 -15.58 -0.05
CA SER A 34 2.63 -15.63 1.37
C SER A 34 2.51 -14.23 1.98
N GLN A 35 1.76 -14.15 3.09
CA GLN A 35 1.65 -12.92 3.88
C GLN A 35 2.98 -12.54 4.53
N ASP A 36 3.78 -13.53 4.96
CA ASP A 36 5.10 -13.30 5.54
C ASP A 36 6.07 -12.68 4.53
N GLU A 37 6.06 -13.15 3.28
CA GLU A 37 6.87 -12.54 2.22
C GLU A 37 6.40 -11.10 1.97
N ALA A 38 5.09 -10.85 1.89
CA ALA A 38 4.56 -9.50 1.71
C ALA A 38 4.99 -8.55 2.84
N ALA A 39 4.95 -8.99 4.10
CA ALA A 39 5.36 -8.20 5.25
C ALA A 39 6.86 -7.91 5.25
N GLN A 40 7.70 -8.89 4.89
CA GLN A 40 9.15 -8.71 4.76
C GLN A 40 9.48 -7.69 3.65
N TRP A 41 8.81 -7.79 2.50
CA TRP A 41 8.94 -6.81 1.41
C TRP A 41 8.52 -5.41 1.84
N GLU A 42 7.37 -5.27 2.52
CA GLU A 42 6.91 -3.98 3.02
C GLU A 42 7.90 -3.37 4.00
N LYS A 43 8.44 -4.16 4.93
CA LYS A 43 9.47 -3.72 5.88
C LYS A 43 10.73 -3.27 5.16
N ARG A 44 11.19 -4.03 4.15
CA ARG A 44 12.37 -3.68 3.34
C ARG A 44 12.17 -2.37 2.60
N LEU A 45 11.03 -2.18 1.94
CA LEU A 45 10.69 -0.95 1.21
C LEU A 45 10.61 0.27 2.13
N LYS A 46 10.02 0.12 3.33
CA LYS A 46 9.96 1.20 4.33
C LYS A 46 11.32 1.51 4.96
N ALA A 47 12.22 0.53 5.01
CA ALA A 47 13.57 0.68 5.55
C ALA A 47 14.53 1.31 4.53
N TRP A 48 14.25 1.21 3.23
CA TRP A 48 14.99 1.93 2.21
C TRP A 48 14.79 3.44 2.43
N LYS A 49 15.85 4.08 2.91
CA LYS A 49 15.97 5.53 2.99
C LYS A 49 16.71 6.02 1.76
N ASN A 50 16.31 7.21 1.29
CA ASN A 50 17.21 8.07 0.50
C ASN A 50 18.46 8.40 1.31
#